data_AF-A0A535U4W6-F1
#
_entry.id   AF-A0A535U4W6-F1
#
_cell.length_a   1.000
_cell.length_b   1.000
_cell.length_c   1.000
_cell.angle_alpha   90.00
_cell.angle_beta   90.00
_cell.angle_gamma   90.00
#
_symmetry.space_group_name_H-M   'P 1'
#
loop_
_entity.id
_entity.type
_entity.pdbx_description
1 polymer ?
#
loop_
_entity_poly.entity_id
_entity_poly.type
_entity_poly.pdbx_seq_one_letter_code
_entity_poly.pdbx_strand_id
1 'polypeptide(L)' 'EVDGVAVGDVVTIIGADGDERITTEEVATWSGTISYELLTAIGPRVKRRYSE' A
#
# COMPACT_ATOMS: atom_id res chain seq x y z
N GLU A 1 -18.44 -2.92 -11.38
CA GLU A 1 -18.08 -4.17 -10.68
C GLU A 1 -16.84 -4.74 -11.33
N VAL A 2 -15.95 -5.31 -10.53
CA VAL A 2 -14.77 -6.05 -11.01
C VAL A 2 -15.05 -7.52 -10.70
N ASP A 3 -14.94 -8.38 -11.70
CA ASP A 3 -15.21 -9.80 -11.53
C ASP A 3 -14.24 -10.43 -10.53
N GLY A 4 -14.75 -11.29 -9.64
CA GLY A 4 -13.97 -11.93 -8.59
C GLY A 4 -13.55 -11.04 -7.42
N VAL A 5 -14.08 -9.82 -7.28
CA VAL A 5 -13.74 -8.90 -6.17
C VAL A 5 -14.98 -8.49 -5.38
N ALA A 6 -14.89 -8.52 -4.05
CA ALA A 6 -15.96 -8.17 -3.13
C ALA A 6 -15.53 -7.12 -2.08
N VAL A 7 -16.52 -6.44 -1.49
CA VAL A 7 -16.27 -5.54 -0.36
C VAL A 7 -15.78 -6.34 0.84
N GLY A 8 -14.63 -5.94 1.36
CA GLY A 8 -13.97 -6.60 2.49
C GLY A 8 -12.74 -7.42 2.09
N ASP A 9 -12.50 -7.61 0.78
CA ASP A 9 -11.28 -8.24 0.31
C ASP A 9 -10.04 -7.45 0.72
N VAL A 10 -8.96 -8.18 0.98
CA VAL A 10 -7.66 -7.60 1.32
C VAL A 10 -7.08 -6.94 0.08
N VAL A 11 -6.48 -5.77 0.27
CA VAL A 11 -5.79 -5.03 -0.79
C VAL A 11 -4.39 -4.63 -0.32
N THR A 12 -3.42 -4.79 -1.23
CA THR A 12 -2.04 -4.34 -1.03
C THR A 12 -1.85 -2.99 -1.70
N ILE A 13 -1.65 -1.93 -0.91
CA ILE A 13 -1.40 -0.58 -1.43
C ILE A 13 0.10 -0.37 -1.72
N ILE A 14 0.97 -0.92 -0.85
CA ILE A 14 2.43 -0.94 -1.01
C ILE A 14 2.88 -2.33 -0.58
N GLY A 15 3.63 -3.04 -1.42
CA GLY A 15 4.06 -4.40 -1.16
C GLY A 15 3.78 -5.34 -2.34
N ALA A 16 3.69 -6.64 -2.04
CA ALA A 16 3.44 -7.67 -3.03
C ALA A 16 2.13 -8.42 -2.74
N ASP A 17 1.48 -8.88 -3.80
CA ASP A 17 0.36 -9.81 -3.77
C ASP A 17 0.54 -10.83 -4.90
N GLY A 18 0.86 -12.08 -4.56
CA GLY A 18 1.35 -13.06 -5.52
C GLY A 18 2.62 -12.58 -6.24
N ASP A 19 2.56 -12.56 -7.57
CA ASP A 19 3.65 -12.10 -8.44
C ASP A 19 3.61 -10.59 -8.71
N GLU A 20 2.51 -9.92 -8.34
CA GLU A 20 2.32 -8.49 -8.53
C GLU A 20 2.98 -7.71 -7.37
N ARG A 21 3.51 -6.52 -7.69
CA ARG A 21 4.15 -5.65 -6.70
C ARG A 21 3.89 -4.18 -7.02
N ILE A 22 3.55 -3.44 -5.97
CA ILE A 22 3.51 -1.98 -5.99
C ILE A 22 4.60 -1.46 -5.05
N THR A 23 5.55 -0.70 -5.60
CA THR A 23 6.65 -0.12 -4.84
C THR A 23 6.26 1.19 -4.15
N THR A 24 7.01 1.56 -3.12
CA THR A 24 6.85 2.86 -2.44
C THR A 24 7.08 4.02 -3.42
N GLU A 25 8.04 3.88 -4.33
CA GLU A 25 8.39 4.86 -5.36
C GLU A 25 7.22 5.12 -6.32
N GLU A 26 6.51 4.07 -6.74
CA GLU A 26 5.33 4.19 -7.61
C GLU A 26 4.22 4.98 -6.91
N VAL A 27 3.90 4.61 -5.65
CA VAL A 27 2.85 5.30 -4.89
C VAL A 27 3.23 6.76 -4.60
N ALA A 28 4.51 7.02 -4.32
CA ALA A 28 5.01 8.38 -4.13
C ALA A 28 4.86 9.21 -5.42
N THR A 29 5.19 8.61 -6.57
CA THR A 29 5.01 9.24 -7.89
C THR A 29 3.55 9.58 -8.16
N TRP A 30 2.61 8.65 -7.89
CA TRP A 30 1.18 8.90 -8.03
C TRP A 30 0.68 10.00 -7.09
N SER A 31 1.30 10.12 -5.91
CA SER A 31 0.96 11.12 -4.90
C SER A 31 1.64 12.48 -5.12
N GLY A 32 2.54 12.59 -6.09
CA GLY A 32 3.32 13.81 -6.33
C GLY A 32 4.37 14.10 -5.25
N THR A 33 4.87 13.06 -4.56
CA THR A 33 5.82 13.16 -3.45
C THR A 33 7.03 12.24 -3.68
N ILE A 34 7.90 12.12 -2.67
CA ILE A 34 8.99 11.13 -2.63
C ILE A 34 8.70 10.00 -1.63
N SER A 35 9.40 8.86 -1.76
CA SER A 35 9.23 7.69 -0.89
C SER A 35 9.35 8.02 0.60
N TYR A 36 10.27 8.91 0.98
CA TYR A 36 10.47 9.32 2.37
C TYR A 36 9.23 10.03 2.95
N GLU A 37 8.68 10.99 2.22
CA GLU A 37 7.47 11.71 2.64
C GLU A 37 6.27 10.75 2.72
N LEU A 38 6.12 9.86 1.74
CA LEU A 38 5.06 8.86 1.74
C LEU A 38 5.13 7.97 2.99
N LEU A 39 6.29 7.36 3.26
CA LEU A 39 6.46 6.44 4.39
C LEU A 39 6.29 7.12 5.74
N THR A 40 6.79 8.36 5.88
CA THR A 40 6.68 9.14 7.12
C THR A 40 5.28 9.73 7.32
N ALA A 41 4.50 9.93 6.25
CA ALA A 41 3.10 10.32 6.32
C ALA A 41 2.17 9.20 6.83
N ILE A 42 2.61 7.94 6.82
CA ILE A 42 1.85 6.81 7.39
C ILE A 42 1.83 6.94 8.93
N GLY A 43 0.88 7.72 9.42
CA GLY A 43 0.75 8.07 10.82
C GLY A 43 0.13 6.96 11.70
N PRO A 44 -0.14 7.26 12.99
CA PRO A 44 -0.71 6.32 13.96
C PRO A 44 -2.08 5.74 13.60
N ARG A 45 -2.84 6.39 12.70
CA ARG A 45 -4.14 5.89 12.20
C ARG A 45 -4.00 4.52 11.51
N VAL A 46 -2.82 4.23 10.94
CA VAL A 46 -2.50 2.92 10.39
C VAL A 46 -1.84 2.09 11.48
N LYS A 47 -2.56 1.06 11.96
CA LYS A 47 -2.08 0.18 13.02
C LYS A 47 -0.92 -0.67 12.51
N ARG A 48 0.26 -0.52 13.12
CA ARG A 48 1.44 -1.33 12.84
C ARG A 48 1.27 -2.73 13.44
N ARG A 49 1.57 -3.76 12.65
CA ARG A 49 1.67 -5.15 13.08
C ARG A 49 3.09 -5.59 12.78
N TYR A 50 3.78 -6.10 13.79
CA TYR A 50 5.15 -6.61 13.66
C TYR A 50 5.04 -8.14 13.61
N SER A 51 5.55 -8.75 12.55
CA SER A 51 5.81 -10.18 12.48
C SER A 51 7.23 -10.46 12.98
N GLU A 52 7.47 -11.69 13.43
CA GLU A 52 8.83 -12.19 13.70
C GLU A 52 9.71 -12.22 12.46
#